data_AF-A0A1V5KMV8-F1
#
_entry.id   AF-A0A1V5KMV8-F1
#
_cell.length_a   1.000
_cell.length_b   1.000
_cell.length_c   1.000
_cell.angle_alpha   90.00
_cell.angle_beta   90.00
_cell.angle_gamma   90.00
#
_symmetry.space_group_name_H-M   'P 1'
#
loop_
_entity.id
_entity.type
_entity.pdbx_description
1 polymer ?
#
loop_
_entity_poly.entity_id
_entity_poly.type
_entity_poly.pdbx_seq_one_letter_code
_entity_poly.pdbx_strand_id
1 'polypeptide(L)'
;MKKVRIRLIVLSVLPVALTTGCTAHAVDRRQAVNREVRQDRVELVKDQAEITDDRMDLDRLSDLVIRWDELRASRASAAQLTQVEEQIAAELRRDVAENAHQARQADAEVQRSEKELQRSRRELHRERTDGDRNAAQRREKNRERRDDRHDLKDDLRDSRQAWEMVEKKRQVAGELLALQRRMDTANVRLDQNLRDQQRVLLERYLALSQEELKMGVREVREDRKEVREDRR
;
A
#
# COMPACT_ATOMS: atom_id res chain seq x y z
N MET A 1 52.01 -77.78 -30.32
CA MET A 1 52.15 -78.10 -28.89
C MET A 1 51.69 -76.90 -28.07
N LYS A 2 50.74 -77.14 -27.14
CA LYS A 2 50.53 -76.47 -25.83
C LYS A 2 50.48 -74.92 -25.83
N LYS A 3 49.45 -74.20 -25.35
CA LYS A 3 48.39 -74.43 -24.34
C LYS A 3 47.51 -73.14 -24.38
N VAL A 4 46.16 -73.20 -24.43
CA VAL A 4 45.23 -73.01 -23.28
C VAL A 4 45.16 -71.53 -22.79
N ARG A 5 44.05 -70.83 -22.49
CA ARG A 5 42.58 -71.02 -22.45
C ARG A 5 41.95 -69.66 -22.01
N ILE A 6 40.74 -69.33 -22.51
CA ILE A 6 39.54 -68.80 -21.76
C ILE A 6 39.65 -67.42 -21.04
N ARG A 7 38.81 -66.42 -21.42
CA ARG A 7 37.57 -65.99 -20.70
C ARG A 7 36.87 -64.78 -21.35
N LEU A 8 35.61 -65.03 -21.67
CA LEU A 8 34.51 -64.11 -21.90
C LEU A 8 34.18 -63.35 -20.60
N ILE A 9 34.14 -62.01 -20.61
CA ILE A 9 33.32 -61.21 -19.68
C ILE A 9 32.74 -60.03 -20.46
N VAL A 10 31.44 -60.10 -20.72
CA VAL A 10 30.57 -58.95 -20.96
C VAL A 10 30.46 -58.20 -19.64
N LEU A 11 30.79 -56.91 -19.60
CA LEU A 11 30.21 -56.01 -18.60
C LEU A 11 30.00 -54.63 -19.21
N SER A 12 28.73 -54.36 -19.48
CA SER A 12 28.13 -53.06 -19.71
C SER A 12 28.51 -52.06 -18.61
N VAL A 13 29.18 -50.97 -18.97
CA VAL A 13 29.25 -49.78 -18.12
C VAL A 13 28.20 -48.80 -18.63
N LEU A 14 27.10 -48.71 -17.87
CA LEU A 14 26.08 -47.67 -18.03
C LEU A 14 26.72 -46.27 -17.96
N PRO A 15 26.30 -45.31 -18.79
CA PRO A 15 26.45 -43.91 -18.45
C PRO A 15 25.42 -43.58 -17.35
N VAL A 16 25.86 -43.53 -16.09
CA VAL A 16 25.11 -42.85 -15.03
C VAL A 16 25.31 -41.35 -15.22
N ALA A 17 24.46 -40.76 -16.03
CA ALA A 17 24.28 -39.32 -16.08
C ALA A 17 22.78 -39.08 -16.23
N LEU A 18 22.09 -38.73 -15.12
CA LEU A 18 20.81 -38.01 -15.07
C LEU A 18 20.22 -38.08 -13.65
N THR A 19 20.81 -37.37 -12.68
CA THR A 19 20.14 -37.07 -11.39
C THR A 19 20.51 -35.69 -10.82
N THR A 20 20.65 -34.66 -11.66
CA THR A 20 20.93 -33.27 -11.22
C THR A 20 19.83 -32.26 -11.56
N GLY A 21 18.73 -32.67 -12.21
CA GLY A 21 17.66 -31.76 -12.62
C GLY A 21 16.67 -31.33 -11.52
N CYS A 22 16.54 -32.07 -10.43
CA CYS A 22 15.49 -31.81 -9.42
C CYS A 22 15.90 -30.83 -8.32
N THR A 23 17.19 -30.61 -8.08
CA THR A 23 17.66 -29.72 -7.00
C THR A 23 17.68 -28.25 -7.43
N ALA A 24 17.95 -27.95 -8.71
CA ALA A 24 18.02 -26.58 -9.22
C ALA A 24 16.66 -25.86 -9.14
N HIS A 25 15.57 -26.49 -9.60
CA HIS A 25 14.23 -25.90 -9.55
C HIS A 25 13.67 -25.72 -8.13
N ALA A 26 14.04 -26.61 -7.20
CA ALA A 26 13.64 -26.50 -5.80
C ALA A 26 14.41 -25.39 -5.06
N VAL A 27 15.66 -25.14 -5.43
CA VAL A 27 16.47 -24.02 -4.91
C VAL A 27 15.95 -22.69 -5.44
N ASP A 28 15.58 -22.62 -6.72
CA ASP A 28 15.04 -21.39 -7.34
C ASP A 28 13.70 -20.96 -6.72
N ARG A 29 12.76 -21.89 -6.53
CA ARG A 29 11.49 -21.58 -5.84
C ARG A 29 11.69 -21.15 -4.39
N ARG A 30 12.57 -21.82 -3.64
CA ARG A 30 12.88 -21.41 -2.26
C ARG A 30 13.52 -20.02 -2.22
N GLN A 31 14.33 -19.66 -3.21
CA GLN A 31 14.91 -18.32 -3.29
C GLN A 31 13.85 -17.26 -3.64
N ALA A 32 12.90 -17.57 -4.54
CA ALA A 32 11.79 -16.67 -4.86
C ALA A 32 10.90 -16.39 -3.64
N VAL A 33 10.43 -17.43 -2.96
CA VAL A 33 9.61 -17.30 -1.72
C VAL A 33 10.36 -16.53 -0.63
N ASN A 34 11.67 -16.76 -0.48
CA ASN A 34 12.46 -16.00 0.50
C ASN A 34 12.66 -14.53 0.12
N ARG A 35 12.55 -14.15 -1.16
CA ARG A 35 12.61 -12.76 -1.60
C ARG A 35 11.28 -12.06 -1.36
N GLU A 36 10.18 -12.71 -1.69
CA GLU A 36 8.81 -12.28 -1.42
C GLU A 36 8.62 -12.02 0.08
N VAL A 37 8.88 -13.01 0.94
CA VAL A 37 8.80 -12.85 2.41
C VAL A 37 9.71 -11.74 2.97
N ARG A 38 10.81 -11.41 2.28
CA ARG A 38 11.65 -10.27 2.68
C ARG A 38 11.05 -8.94 2.24
N GLN A 39 10.44 -8.89 1.07
CA GLN A 39 9.73 -7.74 0.56
C GLN A 39 8.51 -7.42 1.43
N ASP A 40 7.65 -8.40 1.73
CA ASP A 40 6.46 -8.19 2.58
C ASP A 40 6.84 -7.66 3.97
N ARG A 41 8.00 -8.08 4.50
CA ARG A 41 8.50 -7.55 5.78
C ARG A 41 8.94 -6.09 5.68
N VAL A 42 9.52 -5.70 4.56
CA VAL A 42 9.93 -4.31 4.33
C VAL A 42 8.68 -3.44 4.17
N GLU A 43 7.69 -3.91 3.42
CA GLU A 43 6.40 -3.25 3.24
C GLU A 43 5.69 -3.09 4.60
N LEU A 44 5.53 -4.17 5.38
CA LEU A 44 4.99 -4.11 6.75
C LEU A 44 5.67 -3.10 7.68
N VAL A 45 7.00 -2.91 7.53
CA VAL A 45 7.73 -1.91 8.33
C VAL A 45 7.43 -0.50 7.84
N LYS A 46 7.33 -0.31 6.51
CA LYS A 46 6.94 0.95 5.89
C LYS A 46 5.53 1.33 6.32
N ASP A 47 4.56 0.42 6.23
CA ASP A 47 3.16 0.69 6.57
C ASP A 47 3.01 1.01 8.07
N GLN A 48 3.80 0.34 8.92
CA GLN A 48 3.81 0.66 10.35
C GLN A 48 4.39 2.05 10.65
N ALA A 49 5.38 2.49 9.85
CA ALA A 49 5.92 3.84 9.95
C ALA A 49 4.88 4.86 9.47
N GLU A 50 4.20 4.60 8.35
CA GLU A 50 3.14 5.46 7.83
C GLU A 50 2.01 5.65 8.86
N ILE A 51 1.52 4.58 9.48
CA ILE A 51 0.53 4.69 10.57
C ILE A 51 1.04 5.55 11.73
N THR A 52 2.34 5.47 12.04
CA THR A 52 2.92 6.25 13.14
C THR A 52 2.95 7.73 12.79
N ASP A 53 3.34 8.05 11.56
CA ASP A 53 3.35 9.41 11.02
C ASP A 53 1.92 9.97 10.96
N ASP A 54 0.94 9.23 10.43
CA ASP A 54 -0.48 9.63 10.39
C ASP A 54 -1.03 9.94 11.80
N ARG A 55 -0.58 9.17 12.78
CA ARG A 55 -0.97 9.35 14.19
C ARG A 55 -0.39 10.63 14.75
N MET A 56 0.89 10.90 14.47
CA MET A 56 1.54 12.15 14.87
C MET A 56 0.87 13.35 14.19
N ASP A 57 0.40 13.20 12.97
CA ASP A 57 -0.24 14.27 12.20
C ASP A 57 -1.64 14.58 12.73
N LEU A 58 -2.40 13.53 13.06
CA LEU A 58 -3.65 13.65 13.78
C LEU A 58 -3.48 14.32 15.15
N ASP A 59 -2.48 13.91 15.93
CA ASP A 59 -2.21 14.49 17.24
C ASP A 59 -1.83 15.98 17.10
N ARG A 60 -0.94 16.32 16.17
CA ARG A 60 -0.55 17.72 15.88
C ARG A 60 -1.76 18.58 15.49
N LEU A 61 -2.63 18.09 14.60
CA LEU A 61 -3.82 18.83 14.20
C LEU A 61 -4.81 18.96 15.36
N SER A 62 -5.01 17.89 16.15
CA SER A 62 -5.87 17.91 17.34
C SER A 62 -5.40 18.96 18.35
N ASP A 63 -4.10 19.02 18.64
CA ASP A 63 -3.52 20.01 19.55
C ASP A 63 -3.75 21.44 19.08
N LEU A 64 -3.62 21.70 17.77
CA LEU A 64 -3.91 23.01 17.19
C LEU A 64 -5.40 23.39 17.33
N VAL A 65 -6.31 22.44 17.13
CA VAL A 65 -7.76 22.66 17.29
C VAL A 65 -8.11 22.95 18.75
N ILE A 66 -7.56 22.18 19.69
CA ILE A 66 -7.74 22.42 21.14
C ILE A 66 -7.24 23.82 21.50
N ARG A 67 -6.03 24.18 21.05
CA ARG A 67 -5.45 25.50 21.30
C ARG A 67 -6.31 26.63 20.71
N TRP A 68 -6.86 26.43 19.51
CA TRP A 68 -7.77 27.39 18.90
C TRP A 68 -9.04 27.58 19.73
N ASP A 69 -9.64 26.50 20.22
CA ASP A 69 -10.82 26.55 21.10
C ASP A 69 -10.51 27.25 22.43
N GLU A 70 -9.35 27.01 23.03
CA GLU A 70 -8.91 27.68 24.26
C GLU A 70 -8.71 29.19 24.06
N LEU A 71 -8.09 29.59 22.94
CA LEU A 71 -7.91 31.01 22.58
C LEU A 71 -9.26 31.70 22.35
N ARG A 72 -10.23 31.00 21.74
CA ARG A 72 -11.59 31.51 21.60
C ARG A 72 -12.28 31.68 22.96
N ALA A 73 -12.22 30.68 23.82
CA ALA A 73 -12.85 30.69 25.14
C ALA A 73 -12.29 31.81 26.04
N SER A 74 -10.98 32.03 25.97
CA SER A 74 -10.28 33.09 26.72
C SER A 74 -10.38 34.48 26.10
N ARG A 75 -11.03 34.62 24.93
CA ARG A 75 -11.11 35.87 24.16
C ARG A 75 -9.73 36.48 23.89
N ALA A 76 -8.81 35.62 23.46
CA ALA A 76 -7.46 36.01 23.06
C ALA A 76 -7.48 37.07 21.93
N SER A 77 -6.33 37.72 21.72
CA SER A 77 -6.21 38.72 20.65
C SER A 77 -6.44 38.10 19.27
N ALA A 78 -6.97 38.91 18.34
CA ALA A 78 -7.19 38.48 16.96
C ALA A 78 -5.91 37.92 16.31
N ALA A 79 -4.75 38.52 16.59
CA ALA A 79 -3.46 38.06 16.08
C ALA A 79 -3.11 36.63 16.54
N GLN A 80 -3.42 36.26 17.79
CA GLN A 80 -3.17 34.90 18.30
C GLN A 80 -4.11 33.87 17.66
N LEU A 81 -5.37 34.24 17.43
CA LEU A 81 -6.32 33.38 16.72
C LEU A 81 -5.89 33.14 15.28
N THR A 82 -5.57 34.22 14.54
CA THR A 82 -5.08 34.14 13.17
C THR A 82 -3.82 33.27 13.07
N GLN A 83 -2.88 33.40 14.01
CA GLN A 83 -1.68 32.57 14.02
C GLN A 83 -1.99 31.07 14.11
N VAL A 84 -2.91 30.67 15.00
CA VAL A 84 -3.29 29.25 15.11
C VAL A 84 -4.10 28.79 13.89
N GLU A 85 -4.96 29.64 13.35
CA GLU A 85 -5.71 29.36 12.11
C GLU A 85 -4.78 29.15 10.91
N GLU A 86 -3.70 29.93 10.81
CA GLU A 86 -2.65 29.75 9.79
C GLU A 86 -1.88 28.44 9.96
N GLN A 87 -1.59 28.05 11.21
CA GLN A 87 -0.96 26.77 11.53
C GLN A 87 -1.85 25.59 11.14
N ILE A 88 -3.14 25.65 11.50
CA ILE A 88 -4.14 24.67 11.08
C ILE A 88 -4.17 24.58 9.55
N ALA A 89 -4.30 25.71 8.85
CA ALA A 89 -4.33 25.73 7.39
C ALA A 89 -3.05 25.17 6.76
N ALA A 90 -1.89 25.34 7.39
CA ALA A 90 -0.63 24.76 6.93
C ALA A 90 -0.61 23.23 7.10
N GLU A 91 -1.03 22.71 8.26
CA GLU A 91 -1.12 21.26 8.50
C GLU A 91 -2.13 20.59 7.58
N LEU A 92 -3.31 21.18 7.36
CA LEU A 92 -4.31 20.63 6.42
C LEU A 92 -3.76 20.54 4.99
N ARG A 93 -3.01 21.56 4.54
CA ARG A 93 -2.38 21.53 3.20
C ARG A 93 -1.29 20.47 3.11
N ARG A 94 -0.52 20.29 4.18
CA ARG A 94 0.53 19.28 4.27
C ARG A 94 -0.08 17.88 4.20
N ASP A 95 -1.04 17.59 5.06
CA ASP A 95 -1.72 16.29 5.14
C ASP A 95 -2.38 15.91 3.80
N VAL A 96 -3.12 16.84 3.17
CA VAL A 96 -3.71 16.61 1.83
C VAL A 96 -2.64 16.34 0.77
N ALA A 97 -1.48 16.99 0.84
CA ALA A 97 -0.41 16.78 -0.12
C ALA A 97 0.29 15.43 0.06
N GLU A 98 0.50 15.01 1.30
CA GLU A 98 1.06 13.69 1.65
C GLU A 98 0.10 12.57 1.23
N ASN A 99 -1.19 12.69 1.58
CA ASN A 99 -2.25 11.79 1.12
C ASN A 99 -2.32 11.68 -0.41
N ALA A 100 -2.23 12.81 -1.12
CA ALA A 100 -2.23 12.82 -2.58
C ALA A 100 -0.97 12.17 -3.17
N HIS A 101 0.15 12.21 -2.44
CA HIS A 101 1.35 11.47 -2.82
C HIS A 101 1.11 9.96 -2.65
N GLN A 102 0.57 9.51 -1.53
CA GLN A 102 0.28 8.09 -1.28
C GLN A 102 -0.71 7.53 -2.33
N ALA A 103 -1.78 8.28 -2.66
CA ALA A 103 -2.71 7.86 -3.71
C ALA A 103 -2.04 7.66 -5.08
N ARG A 104 -1.03 8.49 -5.43
CA ARG A 104 -0.23 8.29 -6.65
C ARG A 104 0.70 7.09 -6.57
N GLN A 105 1.16 6.71 -5.38
CA GLN A 105 1.93 5.49 -5.20
C GLN A 105 1.05 4.26 -5.46
N ALA A 106 -0.16 4.24 -4.90
CA ALA A 106 -1.15 3.19 -5.18
C ALA A 106 -1.50 3.09 -6.68
N ASP A 107 -1.66 4.23 -7.38
CA ASP A 107 -1.83 4.21 -8.84
C ASP A 107 -0.63 3.62 -9.58
N ALA A 108 0.59 3.86 -9.08
CA ALA A 108 1.79 3.28 -9.67
C ALA A 108 1.88 1.77 -9.44
N GLU A 109 1.34 1.26 -8.33
CA GLU A 109 1.20 -0.18 -8.04
C GLU A 109 0.19 -0.83 -8.96
N VAL A 110 -1.00 -0.24 -9.15
CA VAL A 110 -1.97 -0.68 -10.17
C VAL A 110 -1.31 -0.83 -11.54
N GLN A 111 -0.52 0.16 -11.96
CA GLN A 111 0.17 0.11 -13.25
C GLN A 111 1.23 -1.01 -13.34
N ARG A 112 1.84 -1.41 -12.21
CA ARG A 112 2.78 -2.54 -12.17
C ARG A 112 2.02 -3.85 -12.31
N SER A 113 0.96 -4.04 -11.52
CA SER A 113 0.13 -5.26 -11.55
C SER A 113 -0.57 -5.45 -12.89
N GLU A 114 -1.00 -4.36 -13.54
CA GLU A 114 -1.47 -4.42 -14.92
C GLU A 114 -0.42 -4.95 -15.90
N LYS A 115 0.84 -4.48 -15.79
CA LYS A 115 1.95 -4.91 -16.65
C LYS A 115 2.31 -6.37 -16.37
N GLU A 116 2.29 -6.81 -15.12
CA GLU A 116 2.56 -8.19 -14.72
C GLU A 116 1.50 -9.13 -15.27
N LEU A 117 0.22 -8.81 -15.07
CA LEU A 117 -0.87 -9.58 -15.66
C LEU A 117 -0.80 -9.63 -17.19
N GLN A 118 -0.38 -8.54 -17.85
CA GLN A 118 -0.15 -8.54 -19.30
C GLN A 118 1.03 -9.44 -19.70
N ARG A 119 2.13 -9.45 -18.94
CA ARG A 119 3.26 -10.35 -19.18
C ARG A 119 2.84 -11.81 -19.03
N SER A 120 2.14 -12.17 -17.95
CA SER A 120 1.62 -13.52 -17.72
C SER A 120 0.68 -13.99 -18.83
N ARG A 121 -0.12 -13.07 -19.41
CA ARG A 121 -0.94 -13.37 -20.61
C ARG A 121 -0.10 -13.67 -21.85
N ARG A 122 0.96 -12.87 -22.11
CA ARG A 122 1.84 -13.04 -23.27
C ARG A 122 2.67 -14.32 -23.18
N GLU A 123 3.20 -14.64 -22.00
CA GLU A 123 3.96 -15.86 -21.74
C GLU A 123 3.11 -17.11 -22.04
N LEU A 124 1.88 -17.16 -21.51
CA LEU A 124 0.97 -18.26 -21.82
C LEU A 124 0.65 -18.39 -23.31
N HIS A 125 0.57 -17.27 -24.03
CA HIS A 125 0.29 -17.30 -25.47
C HIS A 125 1.47 -17.87 -26.27
N ARG A 126 2.71 -17.43 -25.96
CA ARG A 126 3.93 -17.96 -26.57
C ARG A 126 4.09 -19.46 -26.30
N GLU A 127 3.93 -19.88 -25.06
CA GLU A 127 4.07 -21.28 -24.67
C GLU A 127 2.99 -22.21 -25.26
N ARG A 128 1.78 -21.71 -25.50
CA ARG A 128 0.76 -22.46 -26.25
C ARG A 128 1.15 -22.67 -27.71
N THR A 129 1.94 -21.76 -28.27
CA THR A 129 2.40 -21.80 -29.66
C THR A 129 3.61 -22.72 -29.81
N ASP A 130 4.49 -22.74 -28.80
CA ASP A 130 5.73 -23.54 -28.80
C ASP A 130 5.51 -25.02 -28.42
N GLY A 131 4.26 -25.43 -28.17
CA GLY A 131 3.84 -26.85 -28.05
C GLY A 131 4.28 -27.56 -26.76
N ASP A 132 5.25 -27.00 -26.03
CA ASP A 132 5.84 -27.63 -24.87
C ASP A 132 5.05 -27.30 -23.61
N ARG A 133 4.34 -28.29 -23.03
CA ARG A 133 4.13 -28.38 -21.57
C ARG A 133 3.38 -29.62 -21.08
N ASN A 134 3.94 -30.20 -20.01
CA ASN A 134 3.32 -31.19 -19.15
C ASN A 134 2.20 -30.53 -18.30
N ALA A 135 1.16 -31.28 -17.90
CA ALA A 135 -0.05 -30.74 -17.27
C ALA A 135 0.19 -29.94 -15.97
N ALA A 136 1.26 -30.25 -15.23
CA ALA A 136 1.62 -29.57 -13.98
C ALA A 136 2.03 -28.10 -14.19
N GLN A 137 2.84 -27.79 -15.20
CA GLN A 137 3.29 -26.43 -15.50
C GLN A 137 2.15 -25.52 -15.96
N ARG A 138 1.17 -26.07 -16.71
CA ARG A 138 -0.05 -25.33 -17.08
C ARG A 138 -0.91 -24.98 -15.87
N ARG A 139 -0.98 -25.87 -14.87
CA ARG A 139 -1.72 -25.62 -13.63
C ARG A 139 -1.06 -24.53 -12.79
N GLU A 140 0.27 -24.54 -12.69
CA GLU A 140 1.05 -23.51 -12.00
C GLU A 140 0.87 -22.13 -12.64
N LYS A 141 1.05 -21.99 -13.96
CA LYS A 141 0.81 -20.70 -14.65
C LYS A 141 -0.63 -20.18 -14.54
N ASN A 142 -1.60 -21.08 -14.46
CA ASN A 142 -2.99 -20.68 -14.22
C ASN A 142 -3.23 -20.19 -12.77
N ARG A 143 -2.43 -20.67 -11.80
CA ARG A 143 -2.43 -20.14 -10.43
C ARG A 143 -1.79 -18.76 -10.39
N GLU A 144 -0.57 -18.61 -10.92
CA GLU A 144 0.11 -17.30 -11.03
C GLU A 144 -0.82 -16.23 -11.64
N ARG A 145 -1.49 -16.54 -12.76
CA ARG A 145 -2.45 -15.60 -13.37
C ARG A 145 -3.70 -15.28 -12.55
N ARG A 146 -4.10 -16.20 -11.68
CA ARG A 146 -5.22 -15.97 -10.77
C ARG A 146 -4.78 -15.04 -9.66
N ASP A 147 -3.54 -15.21 -9.21
CA ASP A 147 -2.90 -14.40 -8.17
C ASP A 147 -2.68 -12.98 -8.74
N ASP A 148 -2.04 -12.81 -9.92
CA ASP A 148 -1.91 -11.51 -10.60
C ASP A 148 -3.24 -10.75 -10.81
N ARG A 149 -4.35 -11.48 -10.95
CA ARG A 149 -5.69 -10.89 -11.10
C ARG A 149 -6.29 -10.47 -9.77
N HIS A 150 -5.94 -11.19 -8.72
CA HIS A 150 -6.32 -10.85 -7.36
C HIS A 150 -5.59 -9.58 -6.94
N ASP A 151 -4.28 -9.54 -7.12
CA ASP A 151 -3.42 -8.41 -6.76
C ASP A 151 -3.88 -7.13 -7.47
N LEU A 152 -4.05 -7.18 -8.80
CA LEU A 152 -4.58 -6.05 -9.55
C LEU A 152 -5.95 -5.57 -9.04
N LYS A 153 -6.81 -6.49 -8.59
CA LYS A 153 -8.14 -6.12 -8.09
C LYS A 153 -8.02 -5.41 -6.75
N ASP A 154 -7.11 -5.84 -5.89
CA ASP A 154 -6.87 -5.22 -4.59
C ASP A 154 -6.18 -3.87 -4.77
N ASP A 155 -5.14 -3.75 -5.60
CA ASP A 155 -4.52 -2.46 -5.93
C ASP A 155 -5.52 -1.44 -6.48
N LEU A 156 -6.45 -1.88 -7.35
CA LEU A 156 -7.50 -1.01 -7.89
C LEU A 156 -8.47 -0.53 -6.80
N ARG A 157 -8.78 -1.38 -5.83
CA ARG A 157 -9.64 -1.03 -4.70
C ARG A 157 -8.91 -0.02 -3.81
N ASP A 158 -7.65 -0.26 -3.53
CA ASP A 158 -6.86 0.52 -2.57
C ASP A 158 -6.51 1.89 -3.17
N SER A 159 -6.12 1.96 -4.45
CA SER A 159 -6.01 3.22 -5.21
C SER A 159 -7.31 4.02 -5.17
N ARG A 160 -8.46 3.38 -5.40
CA ARG A 160 -9.76 4.06 -5.36
C ARG A 160 -10.06 4.61 -3.96
N GLN A 161 -9.80 3.83 -2.91
CA GLN A 161 -10.01 4.25 -1.53
C GLN A 161 -9.11 5.42 -1.14
N ALA A 162 -7.83 5.38 -1.53
CA ALA A 162 -6.88 6.45 -1.31
C ALA A 162 -7.35 7.75 -1.98
N TRP A 163 -7.79 7.71 -3.24
CA TRP A 163 -8.33 8.88 -3.93
C TRP A 163 -9.64 9.40 -3.33
N GLU A 164 -10.53 8.52 -2.89
CA GLU A 164 -11.75 8.92 -2.20
C GLU A 164 -11.43 9.67 -0.90
N MET A 165 -10.42 9.21 -0.14
CA MET A 165 -9.99 9.87 1.08
C MET A 165 -9.37 11.25 0.80
N VAL A 166 -8.47 11.32 -0.19
CA VAL A 166 -7.87 12.59 -0.65
C VAL A 166 -8.95 13.60 -1.02
N GLU A 167 -9.96 13.18 -1.80
CA GLU A 167 -11.02 14.08 -2.25
C GLU A 167 -11.88 14.58 -1.08
N LYS A 168 -12.25 13.70 -0.15
CA LYS A 168 -12.99 14.08 1.07
C LYS A 168 -12.21 15.10 1.90
N LYS A 169 -10.92 14.84 2.17
CA LYS A 169 -10.06 15.76 2.93
C LYS A 169 -9.88 17.09 2.20
N ARG A 170 -9.62 17.05 0.88
CA ARG A 170 -9.47 18.24 0.04
C ARG A 170 -10.72 19.09 0.02
N GLN A 171 -11.90 18.47 -0.06
CA GLN A 171 -13.18 19.18 0.01
C GLN A 171 -13.31 19.93 1.34
N VAL A 172 -13.11 19.26 2.47
CA VAL A 172 -13.24 19.87 3.80
C VAL A 172 -12.19 20.97 4.03
N ALA A 173 -10.94 20.73 3.62
CA ALA A 173 -9.89 21.75 3.68
C ALA A 173 -10.22 22.97 2.80
N GLY A 174 -10.80 22.75 1.62
CA GLY A 174 -11.29 23.81 0.73
C GLY A 174 -12.42 24.63 1.35
N GLU A 175 -13.39 23.96 1.98
CA GLU A 175 -14.49 24.60 2.72
C GLU A 175 -13.95 25.44 3.89
N LEU A 176 -12.98 24.93 4.65
CA LEU A 176 -12.30 25.65 5.74
C LEU A 176 -11.58 26.91 5.26
N LEU A 177 -10.81 26.81 4.17
CA LEU A 177 -10.11 27.97 3.60
C LEU A 177 -11.08 29.02 3.05
N ALA A 178 -12.17 28.58 2.43
CA ALA A 178 -13.21 29.50 1.95
C ALA A 178 -13.92 30.20 3.11
N LEU A 179 -14.17 29.47 4.21
CA LEU A 179 -14.77 30.00 5.42
C LEU A 179 -13.86 31.02 6.10
N GLN A 180 -12.56 30.74 6.21
CA GLN A 180 -11.57 31.67 6.75
C GLN A 180 -11.60 33.02 6.03
N ARG A 181 -11.59 33.01 4.68
CA ARG A 181 -11.67 34.26 3.88
C ARG A 181 -12.97 35.04 4.11
N ARG A 182 -14.07 34.37 4.42
CA ARG A 182 -15.33 35.02 4.78
C ARG A 182 -15.24 35.64 6.18
N MET A 183 -14.59 34.99 7.13
CA MET A 183 -14.36 35.55 8.46
C MET A 183 -13.49 36.81 8.41
N ASP A 184 -12.42 36.80 7.61
CA ASP A 184 -11.52 37.95 7.44
C ASP A 184 -12.23 39.21 6.92
N THR A 185 -13.41 39.04 6.30
CA THR A 185 -14.23 40.12 5.72
C THR A 185 -15.54 40.39 6.47
N ALA A 186 -15.85 39.61 7.52
CA ALA A 186 -17.14 39.65 8.20
C ALA A 186 -17.16 40.63 9.39
N ASN A 187 -18.35 41.16 9.69
CA ASN A 187 -18.60 41.92 10.92
C ASN A 187 -18.71 40.98 12.14
N VAL A 188 -18.45 41.52 13.34
CA VAL A 188 -18.37 40.79 14.63
C VAL A 188 -19.54 39.82 14.91
N ARG A 189 -20.78 40.13 14.49
CA ARG A 189 -21.94 39.23 14.68
C ARG A 189 -21.96 38.03 13.72
N LEU A 190 -21.42 38.18 12.50
CA LEU A 190 -21.30 37.08 11.54
C LEU A 190 -20.12 36.17 11.90
N ASP A 191 -19.08 36.74 12.52
CA ASP A 191 -17.88 36.03 12.95
C ASP A 191 -18.20 34.81 13.85
N GLN A 192 -19.15 34.93 14.77
CA GLN A 192 -19.46 33.83 15.70
C GLN A 192 -20.09 32.61 15.01
N ASN A 193 -21.06 32.82 14.11
CA ASN A 193 -21.66 31.74 13.32
C ASN A 193 -20.64 31.08 12.39
N LEU A 194 -19.75 31.88 11.78
CA LEU A 194 -18.70 31.36 10.89
C LEU A 194 -17.68 30.52 11.69
N ARG A 195 -17.32 30.93 12.90
CA ARG A 195 -16.44 30.14 13.77
C ARG A 195 -17.07 28.83 14.23
N ASP A 196 -18.37 28.79 14.44
CA ASP A 196 -19.06 27.54 14.78
C ASP A 196 -19.11 26.59 13.56
N GLN A 197 -19.28 27.12 12.35
CA GLN A 197 -19.10 26.35 11.11
C GLN A 197 -17.67 25.82 10.95
N GLN A 198 -16.67 26.63 11.32
CA GLN A 198 -15.26 26.25 11.22
C GLN A 198 -14.97 25.07 12.12
N ARG A 199 -15.49 25.09 13.36
CA ARG A 199 -15.38 23.98 14.29
C ARG A 199 -15.97 22.69 13.72
N VAL A 200 -17.18 22.73 13.17
CA VAL A 200 -17.83 21.55 12.56
C VAL A 200 -16.99 20.97 11.43
N LEU A 201 -16.37 21.82 10.60
CA LEU A 201 -15.49 21.37 9.53
C LEU A 201 -14.17 20.78 10.05
N LEU A 202 -13.59 21.36 11.10
CA LEU A 202 -12.39 20.80 11.75
C LEU A 202 -12.68 19.44 12.39
N GLU A 203 -13.80 19.30 13.10
CA GLU A 203 -14.26 18.02 13.66
C GLU A 203 -14.47 16.97 12.55
N ARG A 204 -15.07 17.37 11.42
CA ARG A 204 -15.23 16.50 10.25
C ARG A 204 -13.88 16.09 9.66
N TYR A 205 -12.92 17.00 9.59
CA TYR A 205 -11.58 16.69 9.09
C TYR A 205 -10.87 15.68 10.00
N LEU A 206 -10.87 15.93 11.31
CA LEU A 206 -10.31 15.01 12.30
C LEU A 206 -10.94 13.62 12.24
N ALA A 207 -12.25 13.54 12.00
CA ALA A 207 -12.93 12.26 11.81
C ALA A 207 -12.44 11.50 10.56
N LEU A 208 -12.14 12.20 9.46
CA LEU A 208 -11.55 11.60 8.25
C LEU A 208 -10.14 11.08 8.52
N SER A 209 -9.28 11.87 9.18
CA SER A 209 -7.92 11.44 9.56
C SER A 209 -7.94 10.23 10.52
N GLN A 210 -8.92 10.16 11.44
CA GLN A 210 -9.12 8.99 12.28
C GLN A 210 -9.61 7.76 11.50
N GLU A 211 -10.40 7.95 10.45
CA GLU A 211 -10.87 6.87 9.59
C GLU A 211 -9.72 6.28 8.78
N GLU A 212 -8.88 7.12 8.18
CA GLU A 212 -7.63 6.74 7.51
C GLU A 212 -6.73 5.91 8.41
N LEU A 213 -6.43 6.37 9.62
CA LEU A 213 -5.61 5.63 10.57
C LEU A 213 -6.20 4.25 10.93
N LYS A 214 -7.54 4.15 11.00
CA LYS A 214 -8.21 2.85 11.24
C LYS A 214 -8.09 1.92 10.04
N MET A 215 -8.08 2.45 8.82
CA MET A 215 -7.86 1.67 7.60
C MET A 215 -6.43 1.14 7.56
N GLY A 216 -5.42 1.99 7.74
CA GLY A 216 -4.02 1.54 7.78
C GLY A 216 -3.74 0.51 8.87
N VAL A 217 -4.30 0.68 10.08
CA VAL A 217 -4.19 -0.33 11.16
C VAL A 217 -4.84 -1.66 10.78
N ARG A 218 -5.92 -1.63 10.00
CA ARG A 218 -6.59 -2.85 9.52
C ARG A 218 -5.74 -3.54 8.46
N GLU A 219 -5.22 -2.80 7.49
CA GLU A 219 -4.33 -3.30 6.42
C GLU A 219 -3.12 -4.00 7.03
N VAL A 220 -2.36 -3.33 7.90
CA VAL A 220 -1.20 -3.94 8.59
C VAL A 220 -1.56 -5.19 9.39
N ARG A 221 -2.79 -5.29 9.90
CA ARG A 221 -3.25 -6.50 10.60
C ARG A 221 -3.54 -7.64 9.63
N GLU A 222 -4.10 -7.34 8.47
CA GLU A 222 -4.38 -8.29 7.39
C GLU A 222 -3.05 -8.79 6.79
N ASP A 223 -2.12 -7.92 6.45
CA ASP A 223 -0.80 -8.28 5.91
C ASP A 223 0.00 -9.14 6.90
N ARG A 224 -0.04 -8.81 8.20
CA ARG A 224 0.58 -9.65 9.23
C ARG A 224 -0.03 -11.04 9.33
N LYS A 225 -1.31 -11.19 8.99
CA LYS A 225 -1.97 -12.48 8.97
C LYS A 225 -1.52 -13.26 7.74
N GLU A 226 -1.45 -12.64 6.57
CA GLU A 226 -1.00 -13.25 5.31
C GLU A 226 0.45 -13.74 5.41
N VAL A 227 1.37 -12.88 5.87
CA VAL A 227 2.78 -13.24 6.11
C VAL A 227 2.95 -14.39 7.12
N ARG A 228 1.96 -14.64 8.00
CA ARG A 228 1.96 -15.81 8.89
C ARG A 228 1.43 -17.06 8.22
N GLU A 229 0.48 -16.92 7.31
CA GLU A 229 -0.11 -18.03 6.55
C GLU A 229 0.90 -18.55 5.51
N ASP A 230 1.65 -17.68 4.83
CA ASP A 230 2.67 -18.07 3.84
C ASP A 230 3.87 -18.80 4.43
N ARG A 231 4.06 -18.69 5.75
CA ARG A 231 5.11 -19.42 6.49
C ARG A 231 4.72 -20.84 6.87
N ARG A 232 3.45 -21.22 6.78
CA ARG A 232 2.94 -22.53 7.21
C ARG A 232 2.90 -23.54 6.07
#